data_AF-A0A8S3CK05-F1
#
_entry.id   AF-A0A8S3CK05-F1
#
_cell.length_a   1.000
_cell.length_b   1.000
_cell.length_c   1.000
_cell.angle_alpha   90.00
_cell.angle_beta   90.00
_cell.angle_gamma   90.00
#
_symmetry.space_group_name_H-M   'P 1'
#
loop_
_entity.id
_entity.type
_entity.pdbx_description
1 polymer ?
#
loop_
_entity_poly.entity_id
_entity_poly.type
_entity_poly.pdbx_seq_one_letter_code
_entity_poly.pdbx_strand_id
1 'polypeptide(L)' 'FTAEVTDFQGQNVKDADKPIIKYLKEAKRLIHQAVVKHSYPFCWRSDTPLIYRAVPSWFVRVEGMIDRLLANNSKTYW' A
#
# COMPACT_ATOMS: atom_id res chain seq x y z
N PHE A 1 -8.10 1.73 11.82
CA PHE A 1 -7.32 0.84 12.69
C PHE A 1 -8.25 -0.09 13.44
N THR A 2 -7.74 -1.26 13.82
CA THR A 2 -8.43 -2.29 14.62
C THR A 2 -8.25 -2.00 16.12
N ALA A 3 -8.82 -2.86 16.97
CA ALA A 3 -8.70 -2.75 18.44
C ALA A 3 -7.27 -2.93 18.98
N GLU A 4 -6.34 -3.46 18.17
CA GLU A 4 -4.93 -3.62 18.55
C GLU A 4 -4.21 -2.27 18.71
N VAL A 5 -4.71 -1.23 18.03
CA VAL A 5 -4.20 0.14 18.13
C VAL A 5 -5.33 1.02 18.67
N THR A 6 -5.46 1.04 19.99
CA THR A 6 -6.55 1.70 20.73
C THR A 6 -6.61 3.19 20.45
N ASP A 7 -5.45 3.85 20.35
CA ASP A 7 -5.35 5.32 20.18
C ASP A 7 -5.98 5.83 18.87
N PHE A 8 -6.10 4.98 17.85
CA PHE A 8 -6.61 5.34 16.53
C PHE A 8 -7.73 4.41 16.04
N GLN A 9 -8.31 3.63 16.95
CA GLN A 9 -9.35 2.65 16.63
C GLN A 9 -10.50 3.28 15.84
N GLY A 10 -10.95 2.59 14.78
CA GLY A 10 -12.05 3.06 13.93
C GLY A 10 -11.67 4.13 12.90
N GLN A 11 -10.49 4.75 12.98
CA GLN A 11 -10.05 5.75 11.99
C GLN A 11 -9.56 5.09 10.70
N ASN A 12 -9.80 5.73 9.55
CA ASN A 12 -9.16 5.33 8.30
C ASN A 12 -7.64 5.52 8.40
N VAL A 13 -6.87 4.71 7.66
CA VAL A 13 -5.40 4.75 7.68
C VAL A 13 -4.88 6.15 7.34
N LYS A 14 -5.43 6.81 6.32
CA LYS A 14 -4.97 8.14 5.90
C LYS A 14 -5.42 9.27 6.83
N ASP A 15 -6.56 9.11 7.49
CA ASP A 15 -7.06 10.10 8.44
C ASP A 15 -6.23 10.10 9.74
N ALA A 16 -5.72 8.94 10.13
CA ALA A 16 -4.92 8.79 11.33
C ALA A 16 -3.48 9.33 11.20
N ASP A 17 -2.99 9.60 9.98
CA ASP A 17 -1.62 10.09 9.77
C ASP A 17 -1.34 11.36 10.60
N LYS A 18 -2.29 12.31 10.62
CA LYS A 18 -2.16 13.57 11.40
C LYS A 18 -2.16 13.31 12.91
N PRO A 19 -3.13 12.57 13.49
CA PRO A 19 -3.08 12.15 14.90
C PRO A 19 -1.79 11.42 15.29
N ILE A 20 -1.28 10.52 14.46
CA ILE A 20 -0.04 9.76 14.73
C ILE A 20 1.17 10.70 14.81
N ILE A 21 1.28 11.64 13.86
CA ILE A 21 2.37 12.64 13.89
C ILE A 21 2.29 13.48 15.17
N LYS A 22 1.09 13.92 15.57
CA LYS A 22 0.88 14.68 16.82
C LYS A 22 1.32 13.86 18.04
N TYR A 23 0.88 12.60 18.13
CA TYR A 23 1.27 11.69 19.21
C TYR A 23 2.80 11.51 19.30
N LEU A 24 3.48 11.29 18.17
CA LEU A 24 4.94 11.16 18.13
C LEU A 24 5.68 12.44 18.56
N LYS A 25 5.12 13.61 18.22
CA LYS A 25 5.64 14.91 18.62
C LYS A 25 5.52 15.13 20.13
N GLU A 26 4.36 14.82 20.71
CA GLU A 26 4.11 14.91 22.15
C GLU A 26 4.99 13.94 22.95
N ALA A 27 5.22 12.73 22.41
CA ALA A 27 6.14 11.76 22.97
C ALA A 27 7.63 12.13 22.82
N LYS A 28 7.95 13.27 22.20
CA LYS A 28 9.33 13.70 21.87
C LYS A 28 10.14 12.67 21.06
N ARG A 29 9.44 11.88 20.23
CA ARG A 29 10.05 10.84 19.36
C ARG A 29 10.09 11.24 17.88
N LEU A 30 9.57 12.41 17.53
CA LEU A 30 9.60 12.95 16.17
C LEU A 30 10.92 13.69 15.92
N ILE A 31 11.75 13.16 15.02
CA ILE A 31 13.04 13.78 14.64
C ILE A 31 12.85 14.82 13.52
N HIS A 32 12.07 14.47 12.50
CA HIS A 32 11.87 15.30 11.32
C HIS A 32 10.47 15.10 10.72
N GLN A 33 9.88 16.17 10.19
CA GLN A 33 8.60 16.14 9.50
C GLN A 33 8.69 17.01 8.25
N ALA A 34 8.42 16.43 7.10
CA ALA A 34 8.37 17.12 5.82
C ALA A 34 7.31 16.50 4.90
N VAL A 35 6.91 17.23 3.86
CA VAL A 35 6.01 16.74 2.80
C VAL A 35 6.86 16.39 1.59
N VAL A 36 6.67 15.18 1.06
CA VAL A 36 7.39 14.67 -0.12
C VAL A 36 6.41 14.42 -1.25
N LYS A 37 6.73 14.90 -2.45
CA LYS A 37 5.96 14.63 -3.67
C LYS A 37 6.55 13.40 -4.37
N HIS A 38 5.73 12.38 -4.56
CA HIS A 38 6.11 11.13 -5.21
C HIS A 38 4.91 10.47 -5.90
N SER A 39 5.17 9.49 -6.77
CA SER A 39 4.13 8.66 -7.35
C SER A 39 3.57 7.69 -6.32
N TYR A 40 2.25 7.60 -6.23
CA TYR A 40 1.55 6.72 -5.29
C TYR A 40 0.49 5.90 -6.05
N PRO A 41 0.28 4.60 -5.73
CA PRO A 41 -0.69 3.78 -6.43
C PRO A 41 -2.13 4.13 -6.03
N PHE A 42 -3.00 4.26 -7.04
CA PHE A 42 -4.43 4.50 -6.88
C PHE A 42 -5.25 3.38 -7.52
N CYS A 43 -6.46 3.16 -7.01
CA CYS A 43 -7.40 2.23 -7.62
C CYS A 43 -7.82 2.76 -8.99
N TRP A 44 -7.62 1.96 -10.04
CA TRP A 44 -7.91 2.33 -11.43
C TRP A 44 -9.39 2.65 -11.73
N ARG A 45 -10.31 2.26 -10.84
CA ARG A 45 -11.75 2.49 -11.01
C ARG A 45 -12.30 3.60 -10.10
N SER A 46 -11.82 3.70 -8.87
CA SER A 46 -12.41 4.58 -7.84
C SER A 46 -11.52 5.75 -7.45
N ASP A 47 -10.30 5.85 -8.00
CA ASP A 47 -9.30 6.88 -7.66
C ASP A 47 -9.00 6.98 -6.16
N THR A 48 -9.26 5.90 -5.41
CA THR A 48 -8.93 5.82 -3.99
C THR A 48 -7.49 5.32 -3.81
N PRO A 49 -6.71 5.89 -2.87
CA PRO A 49 -5.32 5.49 -2.65
C PRO A 49 -5.23 4.03 -2.19
N LEU A 50 -4.36 3.24 -2.83
CA LEU A 50 -4.15 1.84 -2.47
C LEU A 50 -3.20 1.70 -1.27
N ILE A 51 -3.38 0.61 -0.53
CA ILE A 51 -2.50 0.21 0.57
C ILE A 51 -2.19 -1.28 0.44
N TYR A 52 -0.95 -1.66 0.74
CA TYR A 52 -0.59 -3.06 0.86
C TYR A 52 -1.07 -3.60 2.20
N ARG A 53 -1.87 -4.66 2.16
CA ARG A 53 -2.40 -5.34 3.35
C ARG A 53 -2.39 -6.84 3.11
N ALA A 54 -1.96 -7.60 4.10
CA ALA A 54 -2.08 -9.05 4.08
C ALA A 54 -3.58 -9.43 4.14
N VAL A 55 -4.06 -10.08 3.09
CA VAL A 55 -5.42 -10.62 3.00
C VAL A 55 -5.34 -12.01 2.37
N PRO A 56 -6.19 -12.96 2.78
CA PRO A 56 -6.26 -14.25 2.10
C PRO A 56 -6.72 -14.03 0.65
N SER A 57 -5.98 -14.61 -0.29
CA SER A 57 -6.29 -14.54 -1.71
C SER A 57 -5.80 -15.81 -2.39
N TRP A 58 -6.44 -16.14 -3.51
CA TRP A 58 -6.01 -17.25 -4.35
C TRP A 58 -5.06 -16.73 -5.43
N PHE A 59 -3.99 -17.48 -5.68
CA PHE A 59 -2.98 -17.12 -6.66
C PHE A 59 -2.75 -18.26 -7.64
N VAL A 60 -2.49 -17.92 -8.90
CA VAL A 60 -1.99 -18.85 -9.90
C VAL A 60 -0.47 -18.76 -9.91
N ARG A 61 0.23 -19.90 -9.88
CA ARG A 61 1.70 -19.95 -9.90
C ARG A 61 2.23 -19.62 -11.30
N VAL A 62 2.37 -18.33 -11.60
CA VAL A 62 2.85 -17.84 -12.91
C VAL A 62 4.36 -18.01 -13.08
N GLU A 63 5.14 -17.95 -11.99
CA GLU A 63 6.60 -18.02 -12.05
C GLU A 63 7.13 -19.25 -12.79
N GLY A 64 6.48 -20.41 -12.61
CA GLY A 64 6.88 -21.65 -13.26
C GLY A 64 6.59 -21.73 -14.77
N MET A 65 5.92 -20.73 -15.34
CA MET A 65 5.58 -20.69 -16.76
C MET A 65 6.12 -19.46 -17.50
N ILE A 66 6.99 -18.66 -16.86
CA ILE A 66 7.53 -17.41 -17.44
C ILE A 66 8.22 -17.68 -18.78
N ASP A 67 9.12 -18.67 -18.87
CA ASP A 67 9.86 -18.95 -20.11
C ASP A 67 8.95 -19.27 -21.29
N ARG A 68 7.88 -20.05 -21.02
CA ARG A 68 6.89 -20.40 -22.03
C ARG A 68 6.06 -19.18 -22.46
N LEU A 69 5.71 -18.30 -21.52
CA LEU A 69 4.99 -17.06 -21.82
C LEU A 69 5.83 -16.14 -22.73
N LEU A 70 7.12 -15.98 -22.43
CA LEU A 70 8.04 -15.18 -23.24
C LEU A 70 8.23 -15.78 -24.64
N ALA A 71 8.50 -17.08 -24.74
CA ALA A 71 8.68 -17.77 -26.03
C ALA A 71 7.44 -17.69 -26.93
N ASN A 72 6.23 -17.69 -26.34
CA ASN A 72 5.00 -17.51 -27.08
C ASN A 72 4.80 -16.04 -27.49
N ASN A 73 5.11 -15.09 -26.61
CA ASN A 73 4.97 -13.66 -26.91
C ASN A 73 5.87 -13.22 -28.08
N SER A 74 7.09 -13.75 -28.17
CA SER A 74 8.04 -13.43 -29.25
C SER A 74 7.58 -13.87 -30.65
N LYS A 75 6.59 -14.77 -30.75
CA LYS A 75 6.04 -15.22 -32.05
C LYS A 75 4.92 -14.31 -32.56
N THR A 76 4.43 -13.40 -31.72
CA THR A 76 3.34 -12.48 -32.05
C THR A 76 3.90 -11.27 -32.80
N TYR A 77 3.20 -10.83 -33.84
CA TYR A 77 3.46 -9.54 -34.47
C TYR A 77 2.70 -8.43 -33.72
N TRP A 78 3.42 -7.42 -33.26
CA TRP A 78 2.92 -6.28 -32.48
C TRP A 78 2.87 -5.01 -33.34
#